data_AF-A0A3B8K471-F1
#
_entry.id   AF-A0A3B8K471-F1
#
_cell.length_a   1.000
_cell.length_b   1.000
_cell.length_c   1.000
_cell.angle_alpha   90.00
_cell.angle_beta   90.00
_cell.angle_gamma   90.00
#
_symmetry.space_group_name_H-M   'P 1'
#
loop_
_entity.id
_entity.type
_entity.pdbx_description
1 polymer ?
#
loop_
_entity_poly.entity_id
_entity_poly.type
_entity_poly.pdbx_seq_one_letter_code
_entity_poly.pdbx_strand_id
1 'polypeptide(L)'
;MMRQLEFRRLGVRDYVVTADEMRTWTQARRPDTPDEIWFLEHEPVYTQGVSCSEPVREGASDIPLVKSDRGGQITYHGPGQLVAYLLLDLRR
;
A
#
# COMPACT_ATOMS: atom_id res chain seq x y z
N MET A 1 20.65 -15.70 -13.45
CA MET A 1 20.03 -16.49 -12.38
C MET A 1 18.72 -15.79 -12.02
N MET A 2 17.56 -16.44 -12.18
CA MET A 2 16.28 -15.84 -11.80
C MET A 2 16.28 -15.62 -10.28
N ARG A 3 16.13 -14.38 -9.83
CA ARG A 3 16.00 -14.09 -8.40
C ARG A 3 14.62 -14.57 -7.93
N GLN A 4 14.56 -15.19 -6.76
CA GLN A 4 13.33 -15.71 -6.19
C GLN A 4 12.37 -14.55 -5.89
N LEU A 5 11.10 -14.71 -6.24
CA LEU A 5 10.01 -13.80 -5.87
C LEU A 5 9.34 -14.34 -4.60
N GLU A 6 9.21 -13.50 -3.60
CA GLU A 6 8.61 -13.88 -2.32
C GLU A 6 7.17 -13.36 -2.20
N PHE A 7 6.30 -14.18 -1.61
CA PHE A 7 4.89 -13.85 -1.42
C PHE A 7 4.55 -13.80 0.06
N ARG A 8 3.94 -12.69 0.50
CA ARG A 8 3.47 -12.53 1.89
C ARG A 8 1.95 -12.45 1.94
N ARG A 9 1.36 -13.11 2.93
CA ARG A 9 -0.06 -13.01 3.28
C ARG A 9 -0.16 -12.40 4.67
N LEU A 10 -0.64 -11.16 4.76
CA LEU A 10 -0.55 -10.36 6.00
C LEU A 10 -1.89 -10.25 6.75
N GLY A 11 -2.98 -10.78 6.19
CA GLY A 11 -4.31 -10.69 6.79
C GLY A 11 -4.90 -9.28 6.71
N VAL A 12 -5.72 -8.91 7.69
CA VAL A 12 -6.28 -7.56 7.81
C VAL A 12 -5.28 -6.64 8.51
N ARG A 13 -5.03 -5.45 7.94
CA ARG A 13 -3.97 -4.53 8.41
C ARG A 13 -4.41 -3.08 8.39
N ASP A 14 -3.90 -2.29 9.34
CA ASP A 14 -3.98 -0.83 9.25
C ASP A 14 -3.18 -0.32 8.03
N TYR A 15 -3.72 0.71 7.38
CA TYR A 15 -3.12 1.27 6.17
C TYR A 15 -1.80 1.99 6.44
N VAL A 16 -1.73 2.82 7.49
CA VAL A 16 -0.56 3.64 7.80
C VAL A 16 0.61 2.76 8.21
N VAL A 17 0.36 1.77 9.08
CA VAL A 17 1.36 0.78 9.51
C VAL A 17 1.90 0.02 8.30
N THR A 18 1.03 -0.49 7.44
CA THR A 18 1.45 -1.23 6.25
C THR A 18 2.27 -0.36 5.30
N ALA A 19 1.87 0.90 5.10
CA ALA A 19 2.61 1.85 4.27
C ALA A 19 4.01 2.15 4.82
N ASP A 20 4.15 2.24 6.15
CA ASP A 20 5.44 2.44 6.80
C ASP A 20 6.34 1.20 6.69
N GLU A 21 5.78 0.01 6.86
CA GLU A 21 6.49 -1.26 6.66
C GLU A 21 6.98 -1.41 5.21
N MET A 22 6.16 -1.06 4.22
CA MET A 22 6.56 -1.06 2.80
C MET A 22 7.71 -0.08 2.54
N ARG A 23 7.65 1.14 3.10
CA ARG A 23 8.71 2.14 2.98
C ARG A 23 10.01 1.66 3.60
N THR A 24 9.92 1.17 4.84
CA THR A 24 11.07 0.66 5.61
C THR A 24 11.72 -0.52 4.88
N TRP A 25 10.92 -1.49 4.43
CA TRP A 25 11.41 -2.62 3.65
C TRP A 25 12.10 -2.17 2.37
N THR A 26 11.47 -1.25 1.61
CA THR A 26 12.00 -0.74 0.34
C THR A 26 13.34 0.00 0.53
N GLN A 27 13.47 0.77 1.61
CA GLN A 27 14.70 1.50 1.93
C GLN A 27 15.85 0.59 2.37
N ALA A 28 15.54 -0.55 3.02
CA ALA A 28 16.54 -1.51 3.49
C ALA A 28 17.04 -2.46 2.39
N ARG A 29 16.49 -2.40 1.17
CA ARG A 29 16.85 -3.32 0.08
C ARG A 29 18.28 -3.14 -0.39
N ARG A 30 18.89 -4.27 -0.75
CA ARG A 30 20.17 -4.37 -1.45
C ARG A 30 19.95 -4.93 -2.86
N PRO A 31 20.97 -4.86 -3.75
CA PRO A 31 20.88 -5.45 -5.08
C PRO A 31 20.55 -6.96 -5.09
N ASP A 32 20.87 -7.66 -3.99
CA ASP A 32 20.57 -9.07 -3.81
C ASP A 32 19.21 -9.37 -3.18
N THR A 33 18.52 -8.38 -2.61
CA THR A 33 17.22 -8.57 -1.97
C THR A 33 16.17 -9.05 -2.97
N PRO A 34 15.52 -10.20 -2.70
CA PRO A 34 14.34 -10.67 -3.43
C PRO A 34 13.28 -9.59 -3.60
N ASP A 35 12.53 -9.65 -4.70
CA ASP A 35 11.31 -8.85 -4.83
C ASP A 35 10.19 -9.50 -4.02
N GLU A 36 9.24 -8.69 -3.53
CA GLU A 36 8.14 -9.18 -2.70
C GLU A 36 6.78 -8.73 -3.23
N ILE A 37 5.78 -9.62 -3.12
CA ILE A 37 4.36 -9.28 -3.33
C ILE A 37 3.61 -9.54 -2.03
N TRP A 38 2.98 -8.49 -1.50
CA TRP A 38 2.22 -8.56 -0.25
C TRP A 38 0.72 -8.59 -0.57
N PHE A 39 0.03 -9.59 -0.05
CA PHE A 39 -1.41 -9.75 -0.12
C PHE A 39 -2.03 -9.52 1.25
N LEU A 40 -3.04 -8.66 1.31
CA LEU A 40 -3.72 -8.27 2.53
C LEU A 40 -5.10 -7.70 2.26
N GLU A 41 -5.81 -7.41 3.33
CA GLU A 41 -6.99 -6.55 3.36
C GLU A 41 -6.72 -5.39 4.31
N HIS A 42 -7.39 -4.26 4.13
CA HIS A 42 -7.29 -3.16 5.08
C HIS A 42 -8.50 -3.10 6.00
N GLU A 43 -8.30 -2.55 7.20
CA GLU A 43 -9.40 -1.94 7.94
C GLU A 43 -10.05 -0.83 7.08
N PRO A 44 -11.34 -0.49 7.27
CA PRO A 44 -12.00 0.55 6.49
C PRO A 44 -11.19 1.85 6.44
N VAL A 45 -10.84 2.29 5.23
CA VAL A 45 -10.02 3.50 5.02
C VAL A 45 -10.27 4.12 3.65
N TYR A 46 -10.33 5.44 3.61
CA TYR A 46 -10.19 6.19 2.37
C TYR A 46 -8.73 6.62 2.19
N THR A 47 -8.19 6.46 0.98
CA THR A 47 -6.84 6.94 0.66
C THR A 47 -6.92 7.97 -0.46
N GLN A 48 -6.24 9.10 -0.30
CA GLN A 48 -6.18 10.17 -1.29
C GLN A 48 -4.83 10.09 -2.03
N GLY A 49 -4.86 9.78 -3.33
CA GLY A 49 -3.66 9.79 -4.17
C GLY A 49 -3.24 11.19 -4.60
N VAL A 50 -2.03 11.29 -5.15
CA VAL A 50 -1.39 12.58 -5.51
C VAL A 50 -2.07 13.32 -6.66
N SER A 51 -2.90 12.64 -7.46
CA SER A 51 -3.65 13.27 -8.57
C SER A 51 -4.98 13.86 -8.10
N CYS A 52 -5.33 13.72 -6.82
CA CYS A 52 -6.54 14.31 -6.26
C CYS A 52 -6.32 15.79 -5.94
N SER A 53 -6.81 16.67 -6.81
CA SER A 53 -6.73 18.13 -6.64
C SER A 53 -7.85 18.70 -5.78
N GLU A 54 -8.92 17.94 -5.54
CA GLU A 54 -10.08 18.44 -4.82
C GLU A 54 -9.90 18.29 -3.29
N PRO A 55 -10.26 19.33 -2.50
CA PRO A 55 -10.29 19.20 -1.06
C PRO A 55 -11.42 18.24 -0.68
N VAL A 56 -11.05 17.06 -0.19
CA VAL A 56 -12.01 16.12 0.38
C VAL A 56 -12.48 16.68 1.71
N ARG A 57 -13.81 16.77 1.91
CA ARG A 57 -14.38 17.21 3.18
C ARG A 57 -14.02 16.21 4.28
N GLU A 58 -13.20 16.67 5.23
CA GLU A 58 -13.00 15.98 6.51
C GLU A 58 -14.36 15.87 7.24
N GLY A 59 -14.69 14.68 7.76
CA GLY A 59 -15.89 14.46 8.58
C GLY A 59 -17.16 13.99 7.84
N ALA A 60 -17.08 13.59 6.57
CA ALA A 60 -18.23 12.99 5.87
C ALA A 60 -18.54 11.54 6.30
N SER A 61 -17.62 10.90 7.01
CA SER A 61 -17.69 9.52 7.49
C SER A 61 -16.79 9.33 8.70
N ASP A 62 -17.10 8.35 9.55
CA ASP A 62 -16.22 7.89 10.64
C ASP A 62 -15.00 7.10 10.12
N ILE A 63 -14.96 6.79 8.82
CA ILE A 63 -13.84 6.10 8.17
C ILE A 63 -12.68 7.09 7.97
N PRO A 64 -11.45 6.76 8.40
CA PRO A 64 -10.31 7.64 8.26
C PRO A 64 -9.98 7.93 6.79
N LEU A 65 -9.61 9.18 6.52
CA LEU A 65 -9.05 9.61 5.25
C LEU A 65 -7.53 9.82 5.40
N VAL A 66 -6.74 9.01 4.68
CA VAL A 66 -5.28 9.05 4.72
C VAL A 66 -4.72 9.58 3.40
N LYS A 67 -3.79 10.53 3.47
CA LYS A 67 -3.04 10.98 2.29
C LYS A 67 -1.99 9.93 1.92
N SER A 68 -1.91 9.63 0.63
CA SER A 68 -1.00 8.62 0.09
C SER A 68 -0.15 9.22 -1.03
N ASP A 69 1.01 8.63 -1.27
CA ASP A 69 1.95 9.00 -2.34
C ASP A 69 1.66 8.25 -3.66
N ARG A 70 0.68 7.34 -3.68
CA ARG A 70 0.25 6.66 -4.92
C ARG A 70 -0.38 7.66 -5.90
N GLY A 71 -0.28 7.33 -7.19
CA GLY A 71 -1.05 7.98 -8.24
C GLY A 71 -2.57 7.83 -8.07
N GLY A 72 -3.32 8.62 -8.82
CA GLY A 72 -4.78 8.53 -8.90
C GLY A 72 -5.52 9.42 -7.89
N GLN A 73 -6.84 9.31 -7.90
CA GLN A 73 -7.73 10.09 -7.03
C GLN A 73 -7.96 9.40 -5.67
N ILE A 74 -9.08 9.68 -5.01
CA ILE A 74 -9.53 8.99 -3.79
C ILE A 74 -10.00 7.56 -4.10
N THR A 75 -9.75 6.62 -3.19
CA THR A 75 -10.34 5.28 -3.24
C THR A 75 -10.62 4.77 -1.83
N TYR A 76 -11.47 3.75 -1.72
CA TYR A 76 -11.79 3.05 -0.47
C TYR A 76 -11.13 1.67 -0.42
N HIS A 77 -10.70 1.28 0.78
CA HIS A 77 -10.30 -0.08 1.11
C HIS A 77 -11.00 -0.55 2.38
N GLY A 78 -11.24 -1.86 2.48
CA GLY A 78 -11.88 -2.47 3.64
C GLY A 78 -11.92 -3.99 3.55
N PRO A 79 -12.46 -4.67 4.58
CA PRO A 79 -12.59 -6.13 4.60
C PRO A 79 -13.39 -6.67 3.39
N GLY A 80 -12.94 -7.79 2.85
CA GLY A 80 -13.46 -8.41 1.62
C GLY A 80 -12.81 -7.91 0.32
N GLN A 81 -11.96 -6.88 0.39
CA GLN A 81 -11.19 -6.40 -0.77
C GLN A 81 -9.74 -6.87 -0.67
N LEU A 82 -9.34 -7.79 -1.55
CA LEU A 82 -7.94 -8.17 -1.68
C LEU A 82 -7.11 -7.00 -2.24
N VAL A 83 -6.11 -6.58 -1.48
CA VAL A 83 -5.09 -5.60 -1.88
C VAL A 83 -3.78 -6.33 -2.12
N ALA A 84 -3.08 -5.94 -3.20
CA ALA A 84 -1.77 -6.46 -3.53
C ALA A 84 -0.76 -5.31 -3.67
N TYR A 85 0.31 -5.34 -2.89
CA TYR A 85 1.44 -4.42 -3.01
C TYR A 85 2.62 -5.11 -3.65
N LEU A 86 3.09 -4.55 -4.77
CA LEU A 86 4.15 -5.08 -5.60
C LEU A 86 5.44 -4.31 -5.28
N LEU A 87 6.29 -4.89 -4.44
CA LEU A 87 7.55 -4.28 -4.02
C LEU A 87 8.68 -4.79 -4.91
N LEU A 88 8.72 -4.25 -6.13
CA LEU A 88 9.59 -4.71 -7.22
C LEU A 88 10.68 -3.69 -7.55
N ASP A 89 11.88 -4.15 -7.91
CA ASP A 89 12.89 -3.33 -8.58
C ASP A 89 12.74 -3.43 -10.11
N LEU A 90 12.15 -2.41 -10.72
CA LEU A 90 11.79 -2.39 -12.15
C LEU A 90 12.98 -2.15 -13.10
N ARG A 91 14.16 -1.80 -12.59
CA ARG A 91 15.34 -1.49 -13.41
C ARG A 91 16.27 -2.69 -13.61
N ARG A 92 15.89 -3.83 -13.04
CA ARG A 92 16.64 -5.09 -13.13
C ARG A 92 16.44 -5.77 -14.48
#